data_AF-A0A528BMI9-F1
#
_entry.id   AF-A0A528BMI9-F1
#
_cell.length_a   1.000
_cell.length_b   1.000
_cell.length_c   1.000
_cell.angle_alpha   90.00
_cell.angle_beta   90.00
_cell.angle_gamma   90.00
#
_symmetry.space_group_name_H-M   'P 1'
#
loop_
_entity.id
_entity.type
_entity.pdbx_description
1 polymer ?
#
loop_
_entity_poly.entity_id
_entity_poly.type
_entity_poly.pdbx_seq_one_letter_code
_entity_poly.pdbx_strand_id
1 'polypeptide(L)'
;LQDMVMAYGPRKSRFRDAKRVFHSEDIRLSPVIIMNVNRCIQCQRCVRMCEDVVGAVALGTIEKGMDTAVTGFEGSLASCDQCGNCVEVCPVGALMSFPYRYKARPWDLVETDTVCPHCGTGCQLTVGARKGEFMRVRSKWEHGVNRETLCVRGRFGLDFVGSRDRIKRPMIRRDGALVPVSWDEAGAYLRRRLSAVESKAAGGLASPRLPNEVLYQFQKLMRTAFRTNN
;
A
#
# COMPACT_ATOMS: atom_id res chain seq x y z
N LEU A 1 -6.13 -14.53 -16.75
CA LEU A 1 -7.02 -15.51 -17.43
C LEU A 1 -7.67 -14.92 -18.68
N GLN A 2 -8.34 -13.77 -18.56
CA GLN A 2 -9.04 -13.12 -19.69
C GLN A 2 -8.12 -12.93 -20.90
N ASP A 3 -6.96 -12.29 -20.72
CA ASP A 3 -6.01 -12.02 -21.80
C ASP A 3 -5.56 -13.31 -22.51
N MET A 4 -5.27 -14.38 -21.74
CA MET A 4 -4.85 -15.67 -22.28
C MET A 4 -5.96 -16.35 -23.10
N VAL A 5 -7.21 -16.28 -22.63
CA VAL A 5 -8.36 -16.84 -23.37
C VAL A 5 -8.64 -16.04 -24.63
N MET A 6 -8.47 -14.72 -24.61
CA MET A 6 -8.63 -13.88 -25.79
C MET A 6 -7.55 -14.13 -26.84
N ALA A 7 -6.31 -14.34 -26.41
CA ALA A 7 -5.17 -14.58 -27.31
C ALA A 7 -5.14 -16.01 -27.88
N TYR A 8 -5.44 -17.02 -27.06
CA TYR A 8 -5.18 -18.43 -27.41
C TYR A 8 -6.40 -19.36 -27.23
N GLY A 9 -7.46 -18.89 -26.57
CA GLY A 9 -8.60 -19.72 -26.21
C GLY A 9 -9.65 -19.86 -27.33
N PRO A 10 -10.49 -20.89 -27.25
CA PRO A 10 -11.62 -21.04 -28.16
C PRO A 10 -12.67 -19.94 -27.94
N ARG A 11 -13.22 -19.39 -29.03
CA ARG A 11 -14.22 -18.30 -28.98
C ARG A 11 -15.63 -18.74 -28.54
N LYS A 12 -15.89 -20.04 -28.45
CA LYS A 12 -17.21 -20.61 -28.08
C LYS A 12 -17.06 -21.68 -27.00
N SER A 13 -17.93 -21.64 -25.99
CA SER A 13 -18.02 -22.68 -24.96
C SER A 13 -18.85 -23.87 -25.45
N ARG A 14 -18.43 -25.08 -25.08
CA ARG A 14 -19.22 -26.31 -25.24
C ARG A 14 -19.92 -26.75 -23.96
N PHE A 15 -19.48 -26.25 -22.81
CA PHE A 15 -20.02 -26.61 -21.51
C PHE A 15 -21.40 -25.95 -21.32
N ARG A 16 -22.44 -26.76 -21.09
CA ARG A 16 -23.84 -26.33 -20.93
C ARG A 16 -24.42 -26.60 -19.54
N ASP A 17 -23.73 -27.40 -18.73
CA ASP A 17 -24.21 -27.77 -17.40
C ASP A 17 -24.06 -26.63 -16.40
N ALA A 18 -24.69 -26.80 -15.23
CA ALA A 18 -24.54 -25.89 -14.12
C ALA A 18 -23.07 -25.81 -13.69
N LYS A 19 -22.55 -24.59 -13.56
CA LYS A 19 -21.23 -24.37 -12.97
C LYS A 19 -21.31 -24.59 -11.47
N ARG A 20 -20.22 -25.11 -10.92
CA ARG A 20 -20.06 -25.25 -9.48
C ARG A 20 -19.99 -23.88 -8.81
N VAL A 21 -20.64 -23.77 -7.66
CA VAL A 21 -20.66 -22.57 -6.83
C VAL A 21 -20.34 -23.01 -5.40
N PHE A 22 -19.30 -22.43 -4.80
CA PHE A 22 -18.96 -22.63 -3.40
C PHE A 22 -19.83 -21.78 -2.48
N HIS A 23 -19.83 -20.47 -2.73
CA HIS A 23 -20.53 -19.48 -1.93
C HIS A 23 -21.19 -18.44 -2.84
N SER A 24 -22.33 -17.91 -2.42
CA SER A 24 -22.99 -16.80 -3.12
C SER A 24 -22.26 -15.47 -2.97
N GLU A 25 -21.53 -15.29 -1.87
CA GLU A 25 -20.88 -14.04 -1.50
C GLU A 25 -19.35 -14.16 -1.46
N ASP A 26 -18.68 -13.01 -1.56
CA ASP A 26 -17.23 -12.90 -1.39
C ASP A 26 -16.89 -13.03 0.11
N ILE A 27 -15.90 -13.86 0.43
CA ILE A 27 -15.44 -14.10 1.80
C ILE A 27 -14.36 -13.10 2.16
N ARG A 28 -14.56 -12.37 3.25
CA ARG A 28 -13.52 -11.49 3.81
C ARG A 28 -12.55 -12.31 4.65
N LEU A 29 -11.37 -12.59 4.11
CA LEU A 29 -10.34 -13.36 4.81
C LEU A 29 -9.57 -12.50 5.82
N SER A 30 -9.42 -11.20 5.58
CA SER A 30 -8.77 -10.26 6.49
C SER A 30 -9.29 -8.83 6.30
N PRO A 31 -8.86 -7.85 7.12
CA PRO A 31 -9.21 -6.45 6.91
C PRO A 31 -8.86 -5.92 5.50
N VAL A 32 -7.81 -6.47 4.86
CA VAL A 32 -7.28 -6.00 3.58
C VAL A 32 -7.41 -7.01 2.42
N ILE A 33 -7.73 -8.27 2.68
CA ILE A 33 -7.86 -9.33 1.66
C ILE A 33 -9.30 -9.86 1.63
N ILE A 34 -9.88 -9.89 0.43
CA ILE A 34 -11.19 -10.48 0.16
C ILE A 34 -11.07 -11.51 -0.96
N MET A 35 -11.83 -12.59 -0.85
CA MET A 35 -11.77 -13.72 -1.76
C MET A 35 -13.12 -14.06 -2.37
N ASN A 36 -13.14 -14.22 -3.70
CA ASN A 36 -14.21 -14.91 -4.40
C ASN A 36 -13.72 -16.31 -4.79
N VAL A 37 -14.16 -17.33 -4.06
CA VAL A 37 -13.71 -18.72 -4.26
C VAL A 37 -14.16 -19.27 -5.62
N ASN A 38 -15.32 -18.84 -6.12
CA ASN A 38 -15.86 -19.29 -7.42
C ASN A 38 -14.99 -18.87 -8.61
N ARG A 39 -14.18 -17.80 -8.47
CA ARG A 39 -13.24 -17.35 -9.50
C ARG A 39 -11.89 -18.07 -9.44
N CYS A 40 -11.61 -18.79 -8.35
CA CYS A 40 -10.35 -19.49 -8.18
C CYS A 40 -10.28 -20.68 -9.15
N ILE A 41 -9.14 -20.81 -9.83
CA ILE A 41 -8.83 -21.92 -10.75
C ILE A 41 -7.87 -22.95 -10.12
N GLN A 42 -7.72 -22.90 -8.79
CA GLN A 42 -6.92 -23.85 -8.01
C GLN A 42 -5.45 -24.00 -8.50
N CYS A 43 -4.86 -22.97 -9.11
CA CYS A 43 -3.48 -23.02 -9.62
C CYS A 43 -2.38 -23.03 -8.53
N GLN A 44 -2.77 -22.94 -7.26
CA GLN A 44 -1.89 -22.93 -6.07
C GLN A 44 -0.79 -21.86 -6.03
N ARG A 45 -0.76 -20.88 -6.94
CA ARG A 45 0.24 -19.79 -6.94
C ARG A 45 0.25 -19.00 -5.63
N CYS A 46 -0.92 -18.71 -5.06
CA CYS A 46 -1.03 -17.99 -3.79
C CYS A 46 -0.56 -18.81 -2.59
N VAL A 47 -0.82 -20.12 -2.58
CA VAL A 47 -0.37 -21.05 -1.53
C VAL A 47 1.16 -21.11 -1.54
N ARG A 48 1.77 -21.41 -2.70
CA ARG A 48 3.23 -21.43 -2.87
C ARG A 48 3.89 -20.08 -2.59
N MET A 49 3.27 -18.97 -3.02
CA MET A 49 3.79 -17.64 -2.66
C MET A 49 3.81 -17.42 -1.14
N CYS A 50 2.80 -17.93 -0.43
CA CYS A 50 2.72 -17.79 1.02
C CYS A 50 3.70 -18.69 1.77
N GLU A 51 3.93 -19.90 1.24
CA GLU A 51 4.81 -20.91 1.83
C GLU A 51 6.27 -20.70 1.44
N ASP A 52 6.58 -20.71 0.14
CA ASP A 52 7.96 -20.76 -0.37
C ASP A 52 8.66 -19.40 -0.32
N VAL A 53 7.91 -18.30 -0.57
CA VAL A 53 8.49 -16.95 -0.69
C VAL A 53 8.33 -16.15 0.59
N VAL A 54 7.12 -16.14 1.15
CA VAL A 54 6.84 -15.38 2.38
C VAL A 54 7.18 -16.18 3.64
N GLY A 55 7.04 -17.50 3.63
CA GLY A 55 7.28 -18.35 4.81
C GLY A 55 6.19 -18.30 5.88
N ALA A 56 5.00 -17.75 5.58
CA ALA A 56 3.93 -17.57 6.56
C ALA A 56 2.97 -18.78 6.66
N VAL A 57 2.89 -19.60 5.60
CA VAL A 57 2.03 -20.82 5.54
C VAL A 57 0.56 -20.55 5.95
N ALA A 58 0.07 -19.34 5.68
CA ALA A 58 -1.26 -18.90 6.10
C ALA A 58 -2.38 -19.34 5.15
N LEU A 59 -2.05 -19.73 3.92
CA LEU A 59 -2.98 -20.22 2.91
C LEU A 59 -2.73 -21.69 2.64
N GLY A 60 -3.82 -22.45 2.59
CA GLY A 60 -3.81 -23.88 2.25
C GLY A 60 -4.91 -24.23 1.27
N THR A 61 -4.92 -25.50 0.89
CA THR A 61 -5.96 -26.10 0.06
C THR A 61 -6.69 -27.15 0.87
N ILE A 62 -8.02 -27.07 0.89
CA ILE A 62 -8.91 -28.03 1.58
C ILE A 62 -9.76 -28.78 0.55
N GLU A 63 -10.35 -29.89 0.98
CA GLU A 63 -11.19 -30.77 0.16
C GLU A 63 -10.47 -31.34 -1.08
N LYS A 64 -11.20 -32.09 -1.91
CA LYS A 64 -10.64 -32.82 -3.06
C LYS A 64 -11.54 -32.71 -4.29
N GLY A 65 -10.94 -32.92 -5.46
CA GLY A 65 -11.66 -32.95 -6.73
C GLY A 65 -12.29 -31.61 -7.06
N MET A 66 -13.58 -31.63 -7.40
CA MET A 66 -14.28 -30.40 -7.71
C MET A 66 -14.47 -29.52 -6.47
N ASP A 67 -14.54 -30.08 -5.27
CA ASP A 67 -14.81 -29.28 -4.05
C ASP A 67 -13.56 -28.63 -3.47
N THR A 68 -12.41 -28.76 -4.14
CA THR A 68 -11.13 -28.18 -3.71
C THR A 68 -11.17 -26.65 -3.61
N ALA A 69 -11.03 -26.14 -2.38
CA ALA A 69 -11.01 -24.70 -2.09
C ALA A 69 -9.67 -24.25 -1.53
N VAL A 70 -9.22 -23.05 -1.92
CA VAL A 70 -8.10 -22.39 -1.26
C VAL A 70 -8.65 -21.48 -0.18
N THR A 71 -8.14 -21.60 1.03
CA THR A 71 -8.56 -20.80 2.19
C THR A 71 -7.43 -20.72 3.23
N GLY A 72 -7.58 -19.85 4.24
CA GLY A 72 -6.72 -19.86 5.41
C GLY A 72 -7.24 -20.77 6.53
N PHE A 73 -6.52 -20.83 7.64
CA PHE A 73 -6.91 -21.61 8.81
C PHE A 73 -8.28 -21.17 9.34
N GLU A 74 -9.17 -22.13 9.60
CA GLU A 74 -10.58 -21.89 10.00
C GLU A 74 -11.34 -20.92 9.08
N GLY A 75 -10.97 -20.84 7.79
CA GLY A 75 -11.64 -19.93 6.85
C GLY A 75 -11.15 -18.48 6.92
N SER A 76 -10.08 -18.20 7.65
CA SER A 76 -9.62 -16.85 7.96
C SER A 76 -8.12 -16.66 7.70
N LEU A 77 -7.72 -15.41 7.44
CA LEU A 77 -6.34 -14.94 7.42
C LEU A 77 -6.08 -13.96 8.58
N ALA A 78 -6.77 -14.16 9.71
CA ALA A 78 -6.58 -13.34 10.91
C ALA A 78 -5.16 -13.43 11.48
N SER A 79 -4.56 -14.62 11.45
CA SER A 79 -3.18 -14.88 11.91
C SER A 79 -2.11 -14.56 10.85
N CYS A 80 -2.50 -14.07 9.67
CA CYS A 80 -1.58 -13.72 8.59
C CYS A 80 -1.00 -12.31 8.79
N ASP A 81 0.24 -12.07 8.34
CA ASP A 81 0.85 -10.74 8.27
C ASP A 81 0.17 -9.78 7.28
N GLN A 82 -0.78 -10.29 6.49
CA GLN A 82 -1.60 -9.51 5.57
C GLN A 82 -0.75 -8.73 4.53
N CYS A 83 0.39 -9.28 4.13
CA CYS A 83 1.30 -8.65 3.16
C CYS A 83 0.69 -8.50 1.75
N GLY A 84 -0.36 -9.25 1.44
CA GLY A 84 -1.11 -9.16 0.18
C GLY A 84 -0.37 -9.68 -1.05
N ASN A 85 0.78 -10.37 -0.90
CA ASN A 85 1.49 -10.97 -2.03
C ASN A 85 0.66 -12.07 -2.73
N CYS A 86 -0.27 -12.71 -2.00
CA CYS A 86 -1.24 -13.65 -2.57
C CYS A 86 -2.21 -12.98 -3.57
N VAL A 87 -2.53 -11.69 -3.38
CA VAL A 87 -3.34 -10.89 -4.31
C VAL A 87 -2.55 -10.60 -5.59
N GLU A 88 -1.26 -10.29 -5.45
CA GLU A 88 -0.38 -9.96 -6.58
C GLU A 88 -0.20 -11.13 -7.56
N VAL A 89 -0.03 -12.34 -7.02
CA VAL A 89 0.20 -13.53 -7.85
C VAL A 89 -1.10 -14.18 -8.38
N CYS A 90 -2.27 -13.71 -7.97
CA CYS A 90 -3.56 -14.31 -8.35
C CYS A 90 -3.93 -13.99 -9.81
N PRO A 91 -4.05 -14.99 -10.71
CA PRO A 91 -4.22 -14.73 -12.15
C PRO A 91 -5.67 -14.46 -12.61
N VAL A 92 -6.64 -14.49 -11.69
CA VAL A 92 -8.09 -14.61 -11.98
C VAL A 92 -8.97 -13.65 -11.18
N GLY A 93 -8.41 -12.87 -10.25
CA GLY A 93 -9.19 -12.01 -9.37
C GLY A 93 -10.03 -12.78 -8.33
N ALA A 94 -9.57 -13.97 -7.93
CA ALA A 94 -10.13 -14.70 -6.81
C ALA A 94 -9.73 -14.02 -5.50
N LEU A 95 -8.43 -13.79 -5.28
CA LEU A 95 -7.93 -12.98 -4.18
C LEU A 95 -7.80 -11.52 -4.64
N MET A 96 -8.38 -10.60 -3.88
CA MET A 96 -8.42 -9.18 -4.20
C MET A 96 -8.07 -8.33 -2.97
N SER A 97 -7.55 -7.15 -3.23
CA SER A 97 -7.40 -6.11 -2.20
C SER A 97 -8.78 -5.55 -1.86
N PHE A 98 -9.21 -5.71 -0.61
CA PHE A 98 -10.47 -5.17 -0.12
C PHE A 98 -10.52 -3.63 -0.19
N PRO A 99 -9.47 -2.87 0.21
CA PRO A 99 -9.45 -1.42 0.09
C PRO A 99 -9.55 -0.89 -1.35
N TYR A 100 -9.15 -1.67 -2.35
CA TYR A 100 -9.18 -1.27 -3.77
C TYR A 100 -10.41 -1.81 -4.53
N ARG A 101 -11.05 -2.86 -4.02
CA ARG A 101 -12.17 -3.55 -4.68
C ARG A 101 -13.23 -2.53 -5.12
N TYR A 102 -13.50 -2.54 -6.43
CA TYR A 102 -14.50 -1.71 -7.11
C TYR A 102 -14.27 -0.19 -7.12
N LYS A 103 -13.09 0.31 -6.72
CA LYS A 103 -12.77 1.75 -6.81
C LYS A 103 -12.35 2.21 -8.21
N ALA A 104 -11.62 1.36 -8.94
CA ALA A 104 -11.13 1.66 -10.29
C ALA A 104 -10.89 0.38 -11.11
N ARG A 105 -10.69 0.55 -12.42
CA ARG A 105 -10.20 -0.50 -13.32
C ARG A 105 -8.72 -0.28 -13.65
N PRO A 106 -7.97 -1.33 -14.00
CA PRO A 106 -6.54 -1.20 -14.32
C PRO A 106 -6.22 -0.17 -15.40
N TRP A 107 -7.05 -0.08 -16.45
CA TRP A 107 -6.88 0.90 -17.53
C TRP A 107 -7.28 2.34 -17.17
N ASP A 108 -7.93 2.55 -16.02
CA ASP A 108 -8.25 3.89 -15.52
C ASP A 108 -7.09 4.51 -14.72
N LEU A 109 -6.05 3.72 -14.40
CA LEU A 109 -4.98 4.12 -13.51
C LEU A 109 -3.81 4.75 -14.27
N VAL A 110 -3.34 5.88 -13.76
CA VAL A 110 -1.99 6.36 -14.06
C VAL A 110 -1.07 5.73 -13.02
N GLU A 111 -0.12 4.93 -13.49
CA GLU A 111 0.83 4.22 -12.64
C GLU A 111 2.18 4.96 -12.61
N THR A 112 2.67 5.26 -11.41
CA THR A 112 3.95 5.93 -11.17
C THR A 112 4.83 5.06 -10.29
N ASP A 113 6.06 4.79 -10.76
CA ASP A 113 7.05 4.07 -9.96
C ASP A 113 7.74 5.02 -8.96
N THR A 114 7.90 4.56 -7.72
CA THR A 114 8.47 5.33 -6.61
C THR A 114 9.04 4.42 -5.53
N VAL A 115 9.72 5.00 -4.54
CA VAL A 115 10.36 4.28 -3.44
C VAL A 115 9.47 4.31 -2.18
N CYS A 116 9.40 3.18 -1.48
CA CYS A 116 8.65 3.02 -0.23
C CYS A 116 9.28 3.84 0.91
N PRO A 117 8.52 4.75 1.57
CA PRO A 117 9.05 5.62 2.63
C PRO A 117 8.97 5.00 4.05
N HIS A 118 8.65 3.72 4.17
CA HIS A 118 8.27 3.13 5.47
C HIS A 118 9.45 2.60 6.31
N CYS A 119 10.51 2.11 5.68
CA CYS A 119 11.69 1.54 6.33
C CYS A 119 12.93 1.72 5.45
N GLY A 120 14.11 1.40 5.98
CA GLY A 120 15.39 1.52 5.27
C GLY A 120 15.60 0.53 4.12
N THR A 121 14.65 -0.38 3.84
CA THR A 121 14.78 -1.37 2.75
C THR A 121 14.71 -0.72 1.37
N GLY A 122 13.95 0.38 1.21
CA GLY A 122 13.87 1.08 -0.07
C GLY A 122 13.18 0.29 -1.19
N CYS A 123 12.12 -0.47 -0.87
CA CYS A 123 11.35 -1.22 -1.88
C CYS A 123 10.81 -0.28 -2.98
N GLN A 124 10.89 -0.71 -4.24
CA GLN A 124 10.21 -0.06 -5.34
C GLN A 124 8.73 -0.42 -5.36
N LEU A 125 7.91 0.62 -5.54
CA LEU A 125 6.46 0.60 -5.55
C LEU A 125 5.95 1.16 -6.87
N THR A 126 4.89 0.57 -7.41
CA THR A 126 4.09 1.18 -8.48
C THR A 126 2.78 1.67 -7.86
N VAL A 127 2.64 2.99 -7.76
CA VAL A 127 1.46 3.66 -7.20
C VAL A 127 0.47 3.94 -8.33
N GLY A 128 -0.73 3.38 -8.22
CA GLY A 128 -1.84 3.65 -9.12
C GLY A 128 -2.70 4.80 -8.59
N ALA A 129 -2.85 5.84 -9.40
CA ALA A 129 -3.74 6.96 -9.11
C ALA A 129 -4.81 7.12 -10.20
N ARG A 130 -5.98 7.65 -9.82
CA ARG A 130 -7.07 7.97 -10.74
C ARG A 130 -7.60 9.35 -10.42
N LYS A 131 -7.64 10.25 -11.41
CA LYS A 131 -8.08 11.65 -11.23
C LYS A 131 -7.37 12.37 -10.07
N GLY A 132 -6.08 12.10 -9.89
CA GLY A 132 -5.27 12.69 -8.81
C GLY A 132 -5.46 12.06 -7.43
N GLU A 133 -6.33 11.05 -7.30
CA GLU A 133 -6.54 10.33 -6.04
C GLU A 133 -5.79 9.00 -6.02
N PHE A 134 -5.21 8.67 -4.87
CA PHE A 134 -4.54 7.40 -4.62
C PHE A 134 -5.54 6.23 -4.63
N MET A 135 -5.23 5.16 -5.38
CA MET A 135 -6.10 3.99 -5.51
C MET A 135 -5.49 2.71 -4.92
N ARG A 136 -4.27 2.37 -5.34
CA ARG A 136 -3.58 1.14 -4.89
C ARG A 136 -2.07 1.23 -5.06
N VAL A 137 -1.35 0.32 -4.41
CA VAL A 137 0.06 0.04 -4.68
C VAL A 137 0.22 -1.39 -5.19
N ARG A 138 1.12 -1.57 -6.15
CA ARG A 138 1.60 -2.86 -6.63
C ARG A 138 3.12 -2.88 -6.69
N SER A 139 3.67 -4.06 -6.87
CA SER A 139 5.06 -4.30 -7.24
C SER A 139 5.10 -4.82 -8.68
N LYS A 140 6.22 -4.57 -9.38
CA LYS A 140 6.47 -5.11 -10.72
C LYS A 140 7.42 -6.30 -10.61
N TRP A 141 7.26 -7.26 -11.52
CA TRP A 141 8.18 -8.39 -11.63
C TRP A 141 9.60 -7.89 -11.90
N GLU A 142 10.59 -8.44 -11.19
CA GLU A 142 12.02 -8.11 -11.34
C GLU A 142 12.36 -6.61 -11.22
N HIS A 143 11.53 -5.82 -10.53
CA HIS A 143 11.74 -4.40 -10.36
C HIS A 143 12.18 -4.04 -8.94
N GLY A 144 13.30 -3.32 -8.81
CA GLY A 144 13.83 -2.90 -7.52
C GLY A 144 14.39 -4.04 -6.66
N VAL A 145 14.80 -3.71 -5.45
CA VAL A 145 15.40 -4.68 -4.50
C VAL A 145 14.40 -5.75 -4.05
N ASN A 146 13.12 -5.39 -3.99
CA ASN A 146 12.04 -6.25 -3.52
C ASN A 146 11.41 -7.12 -4.61
N ARG A 147 11.81 -6.93 -5.88
CA ARG A 147 11.20 -7.58 -7.05
C ARG A 147 9.67 -7.46 -6.97
N GLU A 148 8.94 -8.57 -7.07
CA GLU A 148 7.49 -8.62 -7.01
C GLU A 148 6.90 -8.63 -5.58
N THR A 149 7.71 -8.60 -4.52
CA THR A 149 7.23 -8.71 -3.14
C THR A 149 7.05 -7.36 -2.47
N LEU A 150 6.03 -7.24 -1.61
CA LEU A 150 5.85 -6.10 -0.72
C LEU A 150 5.39 -6.56 0.67
N CYS A 151 5.77 -5.80 1.69
CA CYS A 151 5.19 -5.95 3.03
C CYS A 151 3.83 -5.23 3.13
N VAL A 152 3.09 -5.51 4.20
CA VAL A 152 1.77 -4.90 4.46
C VAL A 152 1.81 -3.37 4.42
N ARG A 153 2.88 -2.76 4.96
CA ARG A 153 3.08 -1.31 4.99
C ARG A 153 3.25 -0.75 3.59
N GLY A 154 4.14 -1.34 2.77
CA GLY A 154 4.37 -0.87 1.40
C GLY A 154 3.15 -1.05 0.48
N ARG A 155 2.35 -2.09 0.71
CA ARG A 155 1.19 -2.39 -0.15
C ARG A 155 -0.07 -1.60 0.23
N PHE A 156 -0.34 -1.44 1.52
CA PHE A 156 -1.60 -0.87 2.01
C PHE A 156 -1.44 0.41 2.84
N GLY A 157 -0.21 0.76 3.24
CA GLY A 157 0.07 1.85 4.16
C GLY A 157 0.32 3.21 3.53
N LEU A 158 0.00 3.41 2.24
CA LEU A 158 0.10 4.71 1.55
C LEU A 158 -1.22 5.50 1.51
N ASP A 159 -2.25 5.02 2.20
CA ASP A 159 -3.55 5.68 2.34
C ASP A 159 -3.47 7.03 3.08
N PHE A 160 -2.43 7.27 3.88
CA PHE A 160 -2.19 8.55 4.55
C PHE A 160 -2.10 9.74 3.58
N VAL A 161 -1.77 9.51 2.30
CA VAL A 161 -1.75 10.56 1.27
C VAL A 161 -3.12 11.22 1.12
N GLY A 162 -4.18 10.44 1.28
CA GLY A 162 -5.57 10.90 1.25
C GLY A 162 -6.18 11.14 2.65
N SER A 163 -5.40 11.08 3.72
CA SER A 163 -5.93 11.22 5.09
C SER A 163 -6.58 12.59 5.30
N ARG A 164 -7.72 12.59 6.00
CA ARG A 164 -8.40 13.81 6.46
C ARG A 164 -7.54 14.62 7.43
N ASP A 165 -6.64 13.95 8.16
CA ASP A 165 -5.77 14.56 9.16
C ASP A 165 -4.48 15.15 8.54
N ARG A 166 -4.35 15.12 7.21
CA ARG A 166 -3.21 15.70 6.50
C ARG A 166 -3.16 17.21 6.74
N ILE A 167 -1.99 17.70 7.16
CA ILE A 167 -1.74 19.14 7.32
C ILE A 167 -1.73 19.80 5.93
N LYS A 168 -2.75 20.61 5.64
CA LYS A 168 -2.95 21.28 4.33
C LYS A 168 -2.47 22.73 4.30
N ARG A 169 -2.35 23.37 5.47
CA ARG A 169 -1.98 24.79 5.63
C ARG A 169 -1.10 24.94 6.87
N PRO A 170 -0.19 25.94 6.91
CA PRO A 170 0.52 26.26 8.14
C PRO A 170 -0.47 26.70 9.23
N MET A 171 -0.16 26.40 10.48
CA MET A 171 -1.00 26.73 11.64
C MET A 171 -0.16 27.33 12.76
N ILE A 172 -0.70 28.32 13.47
CA ILE A 172 -0.07 28.96 14.63
C ILE A 172 -0.97 28.77 15.85
N ARG A 173 -0.37 28.54 17.03
CA ARG A 173 -1.13 28.45 18.27
C ARG A 173 -1.56 29.83 18.76
N ARG A 174 -2.87 30.03 18.91
CA ARG A 174 -3.52 31.22 19.49
C ARG A 174 -4.54 30.74 20.52
N ASP A 175 -4.51 31.30 21.73
CA ASP A 175 -5.44 30.97 22.82
C ASP A 175 -5.57 29.46 23.07
N GLY A 176 -4.44 28.75 23.04
CA GLY A 176 -4.37 27.30 23.25
C GLY A 176 -4.70 26.44 22.03
N ALA A 177 -5.30 26.98 20.96
CA ALA A 177 -5.70 26.23 19.77
C ALA A 177 -4.80 26.50 18.55
N LEU A 178 -4.66 25.52 17.65
CA LEU A 178 -3.97 25.70 16.36
C LEU A 178 -4.93 26.34 15.35
N VAL A 179 -4.55 27.50 14.82
CA VAL A 179 -5.35 28.27 13.85
C VAL A 179 -4.63 28.29 12.51
N PRO A 180 -5.29 27.92 11.38
CA PRO A 180 -4.72 28.03 10.04
C PRO A 180 -4.37 29.48 9.67
N VAL A 181 -3.20 29.68 9.08
CA VAL A 181 -2.69 31.00 8.67
C VAL A 181 -2.13 30.97 7.24
N SER A 182 -1.77 32.14 6.69
CA SER A 182 -1.06 32.23 5.41
C SER A 182 0.42 31.87 5.58
N TRP A 183 1.10 31.58 4.45
CA TRP A 183 2.54 31.34 4.45
C TRP A 183 3.34 32.60 4.87
N ASP A 184 2.89 33.80 4.49
CA ASP A 184 3.54 35.05 4.88
C ASP A 184 3.45 35.28 6.39
N GLU A 185 2.27 35.03 6.98
CA GLU A 185 2.09 35.16 8.42
C GLU A 185 2.91 34.10 9.17
N ALA A 186 2.91 32.85 8.69
CA ALA A 186 3.74 31.78 9.25
C ALA A 186 5.24 32.15 9.22
N GLY A 187 5.72 32.68 8.09
CA GLY A 187 7.11 33.11 7.94
C GLY A 187 7.47 34.32 8.81
N ALA A 188 6.56 35.30 8.95
CA ALA A 188 6.76 36.43 9.85
C ALA A 188 6.76 35.99 11.33
N TYR A 189 5.86 35.08 11.70
CA TYR A 189 5.80 34.50 13.03
C TYR A 189 7.08 33.74 13.37
N LEU A 190 7.56 32.88 12.46
CA LEU A 190 8.82 32.16 12.62
C LEU A 190 9.98 33.13 12.80
N ARG A 191 10.16 34.12 11.91
CA ARG A 191 11.24 35.12 12.03
C ARG A 191 11.25 35.79 13.41
N ARG A 192 10.11 36.30 13.86
CA ARG A 192 10.01 36.96 15.18
C ARG A 192 10.36 36.02 16.34
N ARG A 193 9.88 34.77 16.30
CA ARG A 193 10.11 33.79 17.37
C ARG A 193 11.56 33.30 17.39
N LEU A 194 12.16 33.11 16.22
CA LEU A 194 13.54 32.65 16.09
C LEU A 194 14.53 33.73 16.55
N SER A 195 14.33 34.99 16.19
CA SER A 195 15.16 36.10 16.70
C SER A 195 15.11 36.23 18.22
N ALA A 196 13.96 35.94 18.85
CA ALA A 196 13.82 36.00 20.30
C ALA A 196 14.54 34.87 21.06
N VAL A 197 15.05 33.85 20.36
CA VAL A 197 15.72 32.69 20.97
C VAL A 197 17.13 32.46 20.43
N GLU A 198 17.70 33.42 19.69
CA GLU A 198 19.00 33.30 19.02
C GLU A 198 20.15 32.93 19.97
N SER A 199 20.11 33.39 21.22
CA SER A 199 21.12 33.11 22.25
C SER A 199 20.83 31.87 23.10
N LYS A 200 19.74 31.13 22.83
CA LYS A 200 19.37 29.94 23.59
C LYS A 200 19.87 28.67 22.92
N ALA A 201 20.08 27.62 23.72
CA ALA A 201 20.37 26.30 23.19
C ALA A 201 19.22 25.82 22.28
N ALA A 202 19.58 25.33 21.10
CA ALA A 202 18.65 24.78 20.12
C ALA A 202 19.06 23.35 19.75
N GLY A 203 18.05 22.52 19.48
CA GLY A 203 18.21 21.17 18.96
C GLY A 203 17.15 20.87 17.91
N GLY A 204 17.50 19.99 16.96
CA GLY A 204 16.68 19.70 15.80
C GLY A 204 16.21 18.25 15.77
N LEU A 205 14.90 18.02 15.70
CA LEU A 205 14.34 16.69 15.48
C LEU A 205 13.84 16.56 14.05
N ALA A 206 14.47 15.67 13.27
CA ALA A 206 14.06 15.33 11.92
C ALA A 206 13.51 13.91 11.85
N SER A 207 12.48 13.71 11.02
CA SER A 207 11.88 12.40 10.80
C SER A 207 12.72 11.57 9.81
N PRO A 208 12.93 10.26 10.05
CA PRO A 208 13.62 9.38 9.12
C PRO A 208 12.83 9.11 7.83
N ARG A 209 11.61 9.65 7.70
CA ARG A 209 10.77 9.55 6.49
C ARG A 209 10.97 10.70 5.51
N LEU A 210 11.78 11.69 5.86
CA LEU A 210 12.07 12.82 4.99
C LEU A 210 13.11 12.42 3.94
N PRO A 211 13.03 12.96 2.71
CA PRO A 211 14.02 12.69 1.69
C PRO A 211 15.36 13.34 2.04
N ASN A 212 16.45 12.82 1.45
CA ASN A 212 17.81 13.23 1.75
C ASN A 212 18.04 14.73 1.53
N GLU A 213 17.40 15.32 0.53
CA GLU A 213 17.47 16.73 0.21
C GLU A 213 16.91 17.59 1.34
N VAL A 214 15.79 17.17 1.95
CA VAL A 214 15.18 17.89 3.06
C VAL A 214 16.01 17.72 4.33
N LEU A 215 16.55 16.52 4.58
CA LEU A 215 17.45 16.27 5.72
C LEU A 215 18.76 17.06 5.61
N TYR A 216 19.31 17.18 4.40
CA TYR A 216 20.48 18.02 4.12
C TYR A 216 20.18 19.49 4.40
N GLN A 217 19.05 20.02 3.91
CA GLN A 217 18.66 21.41 4.17
C GLN A 217 18.37 21.67 5.65
N PHE A 218 17.76 20.71 6.34
CA PHE A 218 17.53 20.78 7.78
C PHE A 218 18.84 20.85 8.56
N GLN A 219 19.78 19.95 8.27
CA GLN A 219 21.12 19.95 8.89
C GLN A 219 21.85 21.28 8.62
N LYS A 220 21.79 21.77 7.38
CA LYS A 220 22.39 23.05 7.00
C LYS A 220 21.79 24.19 7.81
N LEU A 221 20.46 24.26 7.92
CA LEU A 221 19.76 25.26 8.74
C LEU A 221 20.23 25.23 10.20
N MET A 222 20.29 24.05 10.83
CA MET A 222 20.72 23.91 12.23
C MET A 222 22.18 24.37 12.43
N ARG A 223 23.07 24.01 11.50
CA ARG A 223 24.50 24.38 11.60
C ARG A 223 24.78 25.84 11.28
N THR A 224 24.12 26.43 10.29
CA THR A 224 24.45 27.79 9.82
C THR A 224 23.65 28.86 10.54
N ALA A 225 22.35 28.63 10.77
CA ALA A 225 21.47 29.62 11.40
C ALA A 225 21.45 29.48 12.92
N PHE A 226 21.32 28.25 13.43
CA PHE A 226 21.27 27.99 14.88
C PHE A 226 22.63 27.66 15.50
N ARG A 227 23.69 27.53 14.68
CA ARG A 227 25.07 27.25 15.12
C ARG A 227 25.17 26.04 16.06
N THR A 228 24.36 25.02 15.79
CA THR A 228 24.30 23.79 16.59
C THR A 228 24.49 22.56 15.73
N ASN A 229 25.06 21.51 16.34
CA ASN A 229 25.14 20.17 15.75
C ASN A 229 24.07 19.22 16.33
N ASN A 230 23.20 19.73 17.19
CA ASN A 230 22.11 19.01 17.85
C ASN A 230 20.80 19.09 17.07
#